data_AF-Q5VRX0-F1
#
_entry.id   AF-Q5VRX0-F1
#
_cell.length_a   1.000
_cell.length_b   1.000
_cell.length_c   1.000
_cell.angle_alpha   90.00
_cell.angle_beta   90.00
_cell.angle_gamma   90.00
#
_symmetry.space_group_name_H-M   'P 1'
#
loop_
_entity.id
_entity.type
_entity.pdbx_description
1 polymer ?
#
loop_
_entity_poly.entity_id
_entity_poly.type
_entity_poly.pdbx_seq_one_letter_code
_entity_poly.pdbx_strand_id
1 'polypeptide(L)'
;MPSSSSSTAVPEEIEQWLVLGKQALWVEDFSGTCQRECFCASCFHAFCTHCCWFHHEPTIHMVFPVAADAAGRGVYATHGPDGCRVHPDFVEDVLAAQDYATRLPWDAFCLLCGTAFAAAACPDHHRHHHDPSLPDAVLRVERRGGRHCVRCTGSEWWFPYVEQILDDPVEDDGDEQLLPVMTRRPGSCKQCGDPDTGYLIAVCSSSCSESYRRDLAGRRQRREVRQAARAAAGDQAKQLIDGLRISNY
;
A
#
# COMPACT_ATOMS: atom_id res chain seq x y z
N MET A 1 -21.51 26.08 14.33
CA MET A 1 -20.31 26.40 13.54
C MET A 1 -19.72 25.09 13.05
N PRO A 2 -19.65 24.82 11.74
CA PRO A 2 -18.91 23.65 11.28
C PRO A 2 -17.42 23.97 11.41
N SER A 3 -16.73 23.19 12.23
CA SER A 3 -15.29 23.29 12.46
C SER A 3 -14.56 23.02 11.16
N SER A 4 -13.80 24.00 10.67
CA SER A 4 -12.83 23.85 9.60
C SER A 4 -11.80 22.80 10.01
N SER A 5 -11.90 21.60 9.44
CA SER A 5 -10.85 20.60 9.49
C SER A 5 -9.60 21.18 8.85
N SER A 6 -8.60 21.50 9.67
CA SER A 6 -7.29 21.95 9.25
C SER A 6 -6.61 20.83 8.46
N SER A 7 -6.70 20.91 7.13
CA SER A 7 -5.76 20.24 6.25
C SER A 7 -4.39 20.84 6.51
N THR A 8 -3.55 20.14 7.28
CA THR A 8 -2.11 20.38 7.28
C THR A 8 -1.64 20.18 5.86
N ALA A 9 -1.30 21.28 5.19
CA ALA A 9 -0.79 21.25 3.82
C ALA A 9 0.41 20.31 3.76
N VAL A 10 0.29 19.29 2.92
CA VAL A 10 1.37 18.36 2.63
C VAL A 10 2.47 19.15 1.90
N PRO A 11 3.75 19.05 2.30
CA PRO A 11 4.86 19.66 1.57
C PRO A 11 4.80 19.38 0.06
N GLU A 12 5.04 20.39 -0.78
CA GLU A 12 4.94 20.30 -2.25
C GLU A 12 5.75 19.13 -2.84
N GLU A 13 6.91 18.83 -2.25
CA GLU A 13 7.75 17.69 -2.64
C GLU A 13 7.00 16.35 -2.51
N ILE A 14 6.22 16.17 -1.45
CA ILE A 14 5.44 14.95 -1.22
C ILE A 14 4.29 14.86 -2.23
N GLU A 15 3.67 15.99 -2.59
CA GLU A 15 2.62 15.98 -3.62
C GLU A 15 3.14 15.46 -4.96
N GLN A 16 4.37 15.85 -5.34
CA GLN A 16 5.00 15.33 -6.56
C GLN A 16 5.23 13.81 -6.46
N TRP A 17 5.68 13.31 -5.32
CA TRP A 17 5.88 11.88 -5.09
C TRP A 17 4.56 11.11 -5.17
N LEU A 18 3.48 11.63 -4.59
CA LEU A 18 2.14 11.04 -4.68
C LEU A 18 1.61 11.01 -6.12
N VAL A 19 1.90 12.04 -6.93
CA VAL A 19 1.52 12.06 -8.35
C VAL A 19 2.24 10.95 -9.12
N LEU A 20 3.53 10.75 -8.87
CA LEU A 20 4.32 9.67 -9.47
C LEU A 20 3.86 8.30 -8.96
N GLY A 21 3.67 8.14 -7.66
CA GLY A 21 3.18 6.91 -7.04
C GLY A 21 1.82 6.48 -7.55
N LYS A 22 0.89 7.44 -7.75
CA LYS A 22 -0.39 7.17 -8.41
C LYS A 22 -0.22 6.63 -9.82
N GLN A 23 0.71 7.19 -10.60
CA GLN A 23 0.96 6.71 -11.96
C GLN A 23 1.53 5.29 -11.93
N ALA A 24 2.47 5.02 -11.02
CA ALA A 24 3.03 3.69 -10.81
C ALA A 24 1.97 2.67 -10.39
N LEU A 25 1.16 2.95 -9.35
CA LEU A 25 0.07 2.08 -8.88
C LEU A 25 -0.87 1.64 -10.01
N TRP A 26 -1.10 2.54 -10.96
CA TRP A 26 -2.07 2.32 -12.02
C TRP A 26 -1.59 1.36 -13.11
N VAL A 27 -0.28 1.22 -13.29
CA VAL A 27 0.34 0.30 -14.26
C VAL A 27 1.07 -0.87 -13.59
N GLU A 28 1.08 -0.89 -12.25
CA GLU A 28 1.81 -1.86 -11.45
C GLU A 28 1.33 -3.29 -11.71
N ASP A 29 2.29 -4.20 -11.83
CA ASP A 29 2.02 -5.63 -11.93
C ASP A 29 2.22 -6.30 -10.57
N PHE A 30 1.12 -6.55 -9.87
CA PHE A 30 1.13 -7.24 -8.58
C PHE A 30 1.32 -8.76 -8.69
N SER A 31 1.80 -9.29 -9.83
CA SER A 31 2.19 -10.70 -9.97
C SER A 31 3.47 -11.07 -9.22
N GLY A 32 4.21 -10.06 -8.75
CA GLY A 32 5.45 -10.21 -8.00
C GLY A 32 5.29 -10.83 -6.61
N THR A 33 6.42 -11.23 -6.05
CA THR A 33 6.53 -11.75 -4.68
C THR A 33 7.76 -11.17 -4.00
N CYS A 34 7.76 -11.09 -2.68
CA CYS A 34 8.95 -10.85 -1.88
C CYS A 34 9.38 -12.14 -1.18
N GLN A 35 10.68 -12.42 -1.19
CA GLN A 35 11.30 -13.43 -0.36
C GLN A 35 12.28 -12.73 0.58
N ARG A 36 12.38 -13.20 1.83
CA ARG A 36 13.40 -12.69 2.74
C ARG A 36 14.73 -13.31 2.33
N GLU A 37 15.65 -12.49 1.83
CA GLU A 37 16.92 -12.91 1.25
C GLU A 37 18.11 -12.33 2.02
N CYS A 38 17.84 -11.43 2.95
CA CYS A 38 18.83 -10.78 3.77
C CYS A 38 18.33 -10.71 5.22
N PHE A 39 19.26 -10.62 6.16
CA PHE A 39 18.98 -10.30 7.55
C PHE A 39 19.85 -9.15 8.00
N CYS A 40 19.25 -8.19 8.70
CA CYS A 40 19.98 -7.10 9.30
C CYS A 40 20.07 -7.32 10.81
N ALA A 41 21.29 -7.53 11.34
CA ALA A 41 21.52 -7.63 12.78
C ALA A 41 21.21 -6.35 13.54
N SER A 42 21.38 -5.18 12.89
CA SER A 42 21.03 -3.89 13.51
C SER A 42 19.53 -3.71 13.69
N CYS A 43 18.72 -4.20 12.73
CA CYS A 43 17.26 -4.10 12.77
C CYS A 43 16.57 -5.32 13.41
N PHE A 44 17.31 -6.41 13.62
CA PHE A 44 16.76 -7.70 14.06
C PHE A 44 15.63 -8.24 13.17
N HIS A 45 15.74 -8.03 11.86
CA HIS A 45 14.70 -8.44 10.91
C HIS A 45 15.28 -8.98 9.61
N ALA A 46 14.61 -10.00 9.06
CA ALA A 46 14.86 -10.50 7.73
C ALA A 46 14.01 -9.75 6.70
N PHE A 47 14.59 -9.37 5.57
CA PHE A 47 13.97 -8.49 4.59
C PHE A 47 14.24 -8.96 3.16
N CYS A 48 13.46 -8.47 2.20
CA CYS A 48 13.70 -8.70 0.78
C CYS A 48 14.59 -7.59 0.20
N THR A 49 15.49 -7.96 -0.71
CA THR A 49 16.36 -7.00 -1.42
C THR A 49 15.54 -6.03 -2.29
N HIS A 50 14.35 -6.45 -2.74
CA HIS A 50 13.45 -5.61 -3.53
C HIS A 50 13.02 -4.33 -2.81
N CYS A 51 12.61 -4.42 -1.55
CA CYS A 51 11.94 -3.31 -0.87
C CYS A 51 12.89 -2.55 0.04
N CYS A 52 13.57 -3.25 0.96
CA CYS A 52 14.25 -2.59 2.07
C CYS A 52 15.74 -2.34 1.82
N TRP A 53 16.27 -2.71 0.66
CA TRP A 53 17.70 -2.60 0.38
C TRP A 53 18.23 -1.18 0.52
N PHE A 54 17.46 -0.18 0.09
CA PHE A 54 17.85 1.23 0.20
C PHE A 54 18.09 1.68 1.65
N HIS A 55 17.30 1.18 2.61
CA HIS A 55 17.53 1.44 4.02
C HIS A 55 18.85 0.83 4.53
N HIS A 56 19.26 -0.28 3.93
CA HIS A 56 20.45 -1.03 4.27
C HIS A 56 21.72 -0.62 3.48
N GLU A 57 21.55 0.20 2.44
CA GLU A 57 22.59 0.74 1.56
C GLU A 57 22.68 2.27 1.76
N PRO A 58 23.05 2.73 2.97
CA PRO A 58 24.46 3.00 3.27
C PRO A 58 24.98 2.17 4.47
N THR A 59 26.27 1.85 4.43
CA THR A 59 27.06 0.82 5.15
C THR A 59 27.04 0.79 6.70
N ILE A 60 26.05 1.37 7.36
CA ILE A 60 25.93 1.42 8.83
C ILE A 60 25.32 0.11 9.38
N HIS A 61 24.51 -0.57 8.57
CA HIS A 61 23.80 -1.77 9.00
C HIS A 61 24.62 -3.02 8.74
N MET A 62 24.64 -3.92 9.72
CA MET A 62 25.28 -5.22 9.59
C MET A 62 24.30 -6.19 8.91
N VAL A 63 24.47 -6.40 7.61
CA VAL A 63 23.56 -7.17 6.75
C VAL A 63 24.23 -8.44 6.25
N PHE A 64 23.50 -9.55 6.30
CA PHE A 64 23.95 -10.85 5.80
C PHE A 64 23.00 -11.35 4.73
N PRO A 65 23.52 -11.83 3.59
CA PRO A 65 22.72 -12.61 2.67
C PRO A 65 22.34 -13.95 3.32
N VAL A 66 21.10 -14.36 3.14
CA VAL A 66 20.56 -15.63 3.62
C VAL A 66 19.86 -16.34 2.47
N ALA A 67 20.30 -17.55 2.15
CA ALA A 67 19.60 -18.43 1.22
C ALA A 67 18.66 -19.36 1.99
N ALA A 68 17.63 -19.92 1.33
CA ALA A 68 16.84 -21.01 1.90
C ALA A 68 17.37 -22.37 1.40
N ASP A 69 17.55 -23.34 2.28
CA ASP A 69 17.79 -24.74 1.88
C ASP A 69 16.50 -25.41 1.37
N ALA A 70 16.61 -26.67 0.91
CA ALA A 70 15.46 -27.43 0.43
C ALA A 70 14.38 -27.70 1.50
N ALA A 71 14.70 -27.56 2.79
CA ALA A 71 13.78 -27.65 3.90
C ALA A 71 13.24 -26.26 4.33
N GLY A 72 13.65 -25.19 3.65
CA GLY A 72 13.25 -23.82 3.92
C GLY A 72 14.04 -23.12 5.03
N ARG A 73 15.10 -23.73 5.55
CA ARG A 73 15.93 -23.15 6.61
C ARG A 73 16.92 -22.14 6.02
N GLY A 74 17.19 -21.08 6.77
CA GLY A 74 18.21 -20.11 6.42
C GLY A 74 19.61 -20.74 6.36
N VAL A 75 20.32 -20.52 5.26
CA VAL A 75 21.72 -20.86 5.04
C VAL A 75 22.49 -19.56 4.87
N TYR A 76 23.40 -19.30 5.80
CA TYR A 76 24.19 -18.07 5.87
C TYR A 76 25.59 -18.37 6.38
N ALA A 77 26.54 -17.48 6.06
CA ALA A 77 27.90 -17.59 6.54
C ALA A 77 27.95 -17.26 8.03
N THR A 78 28.38 -18.22 8.86
CA THR A 78 28.62 -17.99 10.29
C THR A 78 30.00 -17.42 10.56
N HIS A 79 30.96 -17.67 9.67
CA HIS A 79 32.35 -17.19 9.79
C HIS A 79 32.83 -16.51 8.49
N GLY A 80 33.62 -15.46 8.65
CA GLY A 80 34.30 -14.76 7.56
C GLY A 80 35.55 -15.52 7.09
N PRO A 81 36.24 -15.01 6.05
CA PRO A 81 37.48 -15.61 5.54
C PRO A 81 38.63 -15.67 6.56
N ASP A 82 38.59 -14.81 7.58
CA ASP A 82 39.52 -14.76 8.72
C ASP A 82 39.19 -15.78 9.82
N GLY A 83 38.07 -16.52 9.69
CA GLY A 83 37.57 -17.44 10.69
C GLY A 83 36.89 -16.76 11.88
N CYS A 84 36.70 -15.44 11.85
CA CYS A 84 35.91 -14.73 12.85
C CYS A 84 34.41 -14.85 12.56
N ARG A 85 33.57 -14.84 13.60
CA ARG A 85 32.11 -14.88 13.43
C ARG A 85 31.62 -13.64 12.68
N VAL A 86 30.71 -13.84 11.73
CA VAL A 86 30.14 -12.76 10.90
C VAL A 86 29.09 -11.95 11.69
N HIS A 87 28.43 -12.59 12.66
CA HIS A 87 27.40 -11.96 13.47
C HIS A 87 27.56 -12.33 14.96
N PRO A 88 27.05 -11.51 15.89
CA PRO A 88 27.00 -11.87 17.30
C PRO A 88 26.16 -13.13 17.57
N ASP A 89 26.48 -13.91 18.60
CA ASP A 89 25.75 -15.15 18.92
C ASP A 89 24.28 -14.90 19.24
N PHE A 90 23.95 -13.75 19.84
CA PHE A 90 22.58 -13.42 20.22
C PHE A 90 21.61 -13.25 19.05
N VAL A 91 22.11 -13.11 17.81
CA VAL A 91 21.22 -13.03 16.63
C VAL A 91 20.90 -14.40 16.02
N GLU A 92 21.59 -15.48 16.41
CA GLU A 92 21.40 -16.82 15.83
C GLU A 92 19.97 -17.33 15.99
N ASP A 93 19.39 -17.19 17.18
CA ASP A 93 18.01 -17.60 17.45
C ASP A 93 17.01 -16.78 16.63
N VAL A 94 17.26 -15.48 16.47
CA VAL A 94 16.40 -14.57 15.70
C VAL A 94 16.48 -14.89 14.21
N LEU A 95 17.70 -15.12 13.69
CA LEU A 95 17.97 -15.60 12.33
C LEU A 95 17.24 -16.92 12.07
N ALA A 96 17.45 -17.92 12.93
CA ALA A 96 16.87 -19.25 12.77
C ALA A 96 15.34 -19.28 12.85
N ALA A 97 14.73 -18.31 13.55
CA ALA A 97 13.27 -18.19 13.66
C ALA A 97 12.58 -17.57 12.43
N GLN A 98 13.33 -16.98 11.49
CA GLN A 98 12.73 -16.36 10.31
C GLN A 98 12.36 -17.39 9.24
N ASP A 99 11.30 -17.06 8.49
CA ASP A 99 10.93 -17.78 7.27
C ASP A 99 11.57 -17.10 6.05
N TYR A 100 12.60 -17.76 5.53
CA TYR A 100 13.30 -17.39 4.30
C TYR A 100 12.77 -18.14 3.07
N ALA A 101 11.92 -19.15 3.23
CA ALA A 101 11.48 -20.01 2.14
C ALA A 101 10.24 -19.44 1.44
N THR A 102 9.32 -18.90 2.23
CA THR A 102 8.04 -18.44 1.70
C THR A 102 8.21 -17.21 0.83
N ARG A 103 7.73 -17.33 -0.41
CA ARG A 103 7.50 -16.20 -1.32
C ARG A 103 6.14 -15.59 -1.00
N LEU A 104 6.15 -14.39 -0.46
CA LEU A 104 4.96 -13.67 -0.06
C LEU A 104 4.47 -12.82 -1.23
N PRO A 105 3.21 -12.96 -1.65
CA PRO A 105 2.67 -12.17 -2.77
C PRO A 105 2.64 -10.69 -2.41
N TRP A 106 2.76 -9.82 -3.41
CA TRP A 106 2.59 -8.39 -3.20
C TRP A 106 1.12 -8.07 -2.84
N ASP A 107 0.94 -7.50 -1.66
CA ASP A 107 -0.36 -7.16 -1.04
C ASP A 107 -0.37 -5.72 -0.51
N ALA A 108 0.69 -4.96 -0.78
CA ALA A 108 0.82 -3.56 -0.41
C ALA A 108 1.48 -2.74 -1.53
N PHE A 109 1.21 -1.44 -1.54
CA PHE A 109 1.84 -0.49 -2.45
C PHE A 109 2.19 0.79 -1.70
N CYS A 110 3.45 1.21 -1.74
CA CYS A 110 3.86 2.48 -1.15
C CYS A 110 3.72 3.60 -2.18
N LEU A 111 2.84 4.58 -1.92
CA LEU A 111 2.69 5.72 -2.84
C LEU A 111 3.92 6.59 -2.94
N LEU A 112 4.74 6.66 -1.88
CA LEU A 112 5.93 7.50 -1.88
C LEU A 112 7.10 6.84 -2.60
N CYS A 113 7.25 5.52 -2.48
CA CYS A 113 8.26 4.77 -3.26
C CYS A 113 7.80 4.42 -4.68
N GLY A 114 6.49 4.38 -4.93
CA GLY A 114 5.92 3.96 -6.21
C GLY A 114 6.17 2.48 -6.52
N THR A 115 6.15 1.61 -5.51
CA THR A 115 6.43 0.17 -5.68
C THR A 115 5.47 -0.71 -4.87
N ALA A 116 5.11 -1.86 -5.45
CA ALA A 116 4.36 -2.92 -4.78
C ALA A 116 5.27 -3.84 -3.95
N PHE A 117 4.78 -4.34 -2.83
CA PHE A 117 5.56 -5.22 -1.97
C PHE A 117 4.67 -6.16 -1.16
N ALA A 118 5.28 -7.15 -0.53
CA ALA A 118 4.60 -7.97 0.47
C ALA A 118 4.77 -7.34 1.86
N ALA A 119 3.68 -6.84 2.44
CA ALA A 119 3.64 -6.24 3.76
C ALA A 119 4.17 -7.17 4.85
N ALA A 120 3.86 -8.46 4.75
CA ALA A 120 4.37 -9.45 5.68
C ALA A 120 5.90 -9.61 5.58
N ALA A 121 6.48 -9.47 4.38
CA ALA A 121 7.93 -9.54 4.19
C ALA A 121 8.66 -8.26 4.64
N CYS A 122 7.97 -7.11 4.57
CA CYS A 122 8.53 -5.78 4.82
C CYS A 122 7.60 -4.94 5.72
N PRO A 123 7.38 -5.34 6.99
CA PRO A 123 6.41 -4.70 7.87
C PRO A 123 6.75 -3.22 8.17
N ASP A 124 8.04 -2.89 8.21
CA ASP A 124 8.54 -1.56 8.53
C ASP A 124 8.90 -0.72 7.29
N HIS A 125 8.41 -1.08 6.10
CA HIS A 125 8.75 -0.41 4.85
C HIS A 125 8.59 1.12 4.93
N HIS A 126 7.43 1.63 5.35
CA HIS A 126 7.19 3.08 5.43
C HIS A 126 8.16 3.77 6.38
N ARG A 127 8.36 3.20 7.57
CA ARG A 127 9.26 3.73 8.59
C ARG A 127 10.73 3.74 8.15
N HIS A 128 11.15 2.77 7.35
CA HIS A 128 12.53 2.64 6.90
C HIS A 128 12.85 3.51 5.67
N HIS A 129 11.85 3.84 4.87
CA HIS A 129 12.01 4.61 3.63
C HIS A 129 11.62 6.07 3.74
N HIS A 130 10.82 6.42 4.74
CA HIS A 130 10.24 7.75 4.87
C HIS A 130 10.48 8.29 6.28
N ASP A 131 10.55 9.62 6.37
CA ASP A 131 10.67 10.30 7.65
C ASP A 131 9.48 9.89 8.55
N PRO A 132 9.70 9.52 9.83
CA PRO A 132 8.64 9.09 10.74
C PRO A 132 7.53 10.13 10.98
N SER A 133 7.77 11.41 10.65
CA SER A 133 6.76 12.46 10.68
C SER A 133 5.81 12.42 9.49
N LEU A 134 6.15 11.72 8.41
CA LEU A 134 5.27 11.54 7.26
C LEU A 134 4.17 10.53 7.58
N PRO A 135 2.91 10.89 7.35
CA PRO A 135 1.80 9.96 7.53
C PRO A 135 1.93 8.76 6.58
N ASP A 136 1.45 7.60 7.03
CA ASP A 136 1.56 6.34 6.28
C ASP A 136 0.89 6.46 4.89
N ALA A 137 1.65 6.14 3.85
CA ALA A 137 1.24 6.20 2.45
C ALA A 137 1.17 4.81 1.80
N VAL A 138 1.10 3.76 2.62
CA VAL A 138 1.00 2.37 2.18
C VAL A 138 -0.46 1.97 1.98
N LEU A 139 -0.78 1.54 0.76
CA LEU A 139 -2.09 1.04 0.38
C LEU A 139 -2.11 -0.48 0.53
N ARG A 140 -3.13 -1.02 1.20
CA ARG A 140 -3.41 -2.46 1.18
C ARG A 140 -4.10 -2.83 -0.12
N VAL A 141 -3.57 -3.85 -0.80
CA VAL A 141 -4.03 -4.28 -2.11
C VAL A 141 -4.50 -5.73 -2.05
N GLU A 142 -5.73 -5.97 -2.51
CA GLU A 142 -6.33 -7.30 -2.58
C GLU A 142 -6.79 -7.62 -3.99
N ARG A 143 -6.86 -8.92 -4.31
CA ARG A 143 -7.41 -9.38 -5.59
C ARG A 143 -8.89 -9.73 -5.41
N ARG A 144 -9.76 -9.10 -6.20
CA ARG A 144 -11.20 -9.43 -6.30
C ARG A 144 -11.66 -9.41 -7.75
N GLY A 145 -12.32 -10.49 -8.18
CA GLY A 145 -12.83 -10.61 -9.55
C GLY A 145 -11.77 -10.40 -10.63
N GLY A 146 -10.52 -10.79 -10.35
CA GLY A 146 -9.40 -10.59 -11.27
C GLY A 146 -8.78 -9.18 -11.29
N ARG A 147 -9.30 -8.23 -10.50
CA ARG A 147 -8.78 -6.86 -10.39
C ARG A 147 -8.04 -6.65 -9.07
N HIS A 148 -7.01 -5.81 -9.09
CA HIS A 148 -6.38 -5.28 -7.87
C HIS A 148 -7.28 -4.21 -7.28
N CYS A 149 -7.55 -4.29 -5.99
CA CYS A 149 -8.42 -3.40 -5.28
C CYS A 149 -7.69 -2.84 -4.07
N VAL A 150 -7.84 -1.54 -3.84
CA VAL A 150 -7.30 -0.85 -2.68
C VAL A 150 -8.35 -0.88 -1.57
N ARG A 151 -7.96 -1.41 -0.41
CA ARG A 151 -8.75 -1.37 0.80
C ARG A 151 -8.51 -0.04 1.51
N CYS A 152 -9.58 0.68 1.80
CA CYS A 152 -9.53 1.99 2.45
C CYS A 152 -10.89 2.37 3.04
N THR A 153 -10.91 3.36 3.91
CA THR A 153 -12.10 4.01 4.47
C THR A 153 -12.59 5.16 3.57
N GLY A 154 -11.71 5.70 2.73
CA GLY A 154 -11.93 6.91 1.95
C GLY A 154 -11.65 8.20 2.74
N SER A 155 -11.20 8.08 3.99
CA SER A 155 -10.82 9.20 4.85
C SER A 155 -9.29 9.36 4.99
N GLU A 156 -8.53 8.47 4.36
CA GLU A 156 -7.08 8.52 4.35
C GLU A 156 -6.59 9.81 3.67
N TRP A 157 -5.56 10.41 4.24
CA TRP A 157 -4.99 11.66 3.73
C TRP A 157 -4.51 11.56 2.27
N TRP A 158 -4.06 10.36 1.85
CA TRP A 158 -3.61 10.09 0.50
C TRP A 158 -4.76 9.84 -0.49
N PHE A 159 -5.98 9.59 -0.01
CA PHE A 159 -7.12 9.20 -0.85
C PHE A 159 -7.45 10.20 -1.98
N PRO A 160 -7.49 11.53 -1.74
CA PRO A 160 -7.77 12.52 -2.78
C PRO A 160 -6.75 12.51 -3.93
N TYR A 161 -5.53 12.06 -3.68
CA TYR A 161 -4.48 11.99 -4.68
C TYR A 161 -4.72 10.83 -5.65
N VAL A 162 -5.21 9.70 -5.17
CA VAL A 162 -5.37 8.46 -5.96
C VAL A 162 -6.80 8.14 -6.41
N GLU A 163 -7.83 8.77 -5.84
CA GLU A 163 -9.24 8.46 -6.16
C GLU A 163 -9.59 8.52 -7.66
N GLN A 164 -8.79 9.27 -8.42
CA GLN A 164 -8.85 9.39 -9.87
C GLN A 164 -8.69 8.03 -10.59
N ILE A 165 -7.90 7.12 -10.03
CA ILE A 165 -7.64 5.79 -10.59
C ILE A 165 -8.40 4.68 -9.87
N LEU A 166 -9.27 5.02 -8.92
CA LEU A 166 -10.09 4.06 -8.18
C LEU A 166 -11.53 4.06 -8.71
N ASP A 167 -12.09 2.87 -8.89
CA ASP A 167 -13.44 2.64 -9.38
C ASP A 167 -14.48 2.63 -8.23
N ASP A 168 -15.75 2.39 -8.52
CA ASP A 168 -16.77 2.17 -7.49
C ASP A 168 -16.43 0.95 -6.59
N PRO A 169 -16.77 1.00 -5.28
CA PRO A 169 -16.62 -0.13 -4.37
C PRO A 169 -17.22 -1.43 -4.93
N VAL A 170 -16.48 -2.53 -4.82
CA VAL A 170 -16.97 -3.89 -5.11
C VAL A 170 -17.38 -4.65 -3.86
N GLU A 171 -16.87 -4.24 -2.71
CA GLU A 171 -17.09 -4.86 -1.41
C GLU A 171 -16.99 -3.78 -0.35
N ASP A 172 -17.81 -3.94 0.68
CA ASP A 172 -17.90 -3.04 1.82
C ASP A 172 -17.73 -3.91 3.08
N ASP A 173 -16.75 -3.57 3.92
CA ASP A 173 -16.44 -4.32 5.14
C ASP A 173 -16.32 -3.35 6.32
N GLY A 174 -17.39 -3.23 7.10
CA GLY A 174 -17.52 -2.18 8.12
C GLY A 174 -17.35 -0.78 7.52
N ASP A 175 -16.36 -0.04 8.03
CA ASP A 175 -16.02 1.31 7.59
C ASP A 175 -15.10 1.30 6.35
N GLU A 176 -14.58 0.13 5.96
CA GLU A 176 -13.75 -0.02 4.78
C GLU A 176 -14.58 -0.30 3.52
N GLN A 177 -13.98 0.04 2.39
CA GLN A 177 -14.45 -0.24 1.05
C GLN A 177 -13.28 -0.77 0.24
N LEU A 178 -13.61 -1.68 -0.66
CA LEU A 178 -12.66 -2.28 -1.57
C LEU A 178 -12.85 -1.69 -2.96
N LEU A 179 -11.92 -0.82 -3.36
CA LEU A 179 -12.01 -0.02 -4.57
C LEU A 179 -11.07 -0.59 -5.65
N PRO A 180 -11.60 -1.11 -6.78
CA PRO A 180 -10.77 -1.57 -7.87
C PRO A 180 -9.89 -0.46 -8.44
N VAL A 181 -8.62 -0.75 -8.67
CA VAL A 181 -7.75 0.07 -9.51
C VAL A 181 -8.25 -0.05 -10.95
N MET A 182 -8.55 1.07 -11.58
CA MET A 182 -9.05 1.11 -12.96
C MET A 182 -8.05 0.45 -13.90
N THR A 183 -8.50 -0.45 -14.76
CA THR A 183 -7.63 -1.02 -15.80
C THR A 183 -7.34 0.04 -16.87
N ARG A 184 -6.06 0.31 -17.15
CA ARG A 184 -5.62 1.07 -18.33
C ARG A 184 -4.88 0.13 -19.27
N ARG A 185 -5.01 0.33 -20.57
CA ARG A 185 -3.95 -0.07 -21.49
C ARG A 185 -2.87 1.01 -21.44
N PRO A 186 -1.62 0.72 -21.09
CA PRO A 186 -0.54 1.70 -21.19
C PRO A 186 -0.56 2.36 -22.59
N GLY A 187 -0.42 3.69 -22.64
CA GLY A 187 -0.51 4.44 -23.89
C GLY A 187 -1.93 4.63 -24.45
N SER A 188 -3.00 4.41 -23.67
CA SER A 188 -4.38 4.76 -24.07
C SER A 188 -4.98 5.86 -23.19
N CYS A 189 -5.91 6.62 -23.78
CA CYS A 189 -6.78 7.56 -23.09
C CYS A 189 -7.66 6.84 -22.07
N LYS A 190 -7.77 7.37 -20.85
CA LYS A 190 -8.63 6.87 -19.78
C LYS A 190 -10.09 6.80 -20.16
N GLN A 191 -10.53 7.75 -20.97
CA GLN A 191 -11.96 7.97 -21.21
C GLN A 191 -12.46 7.22 -22.44
N CYS A 192 -11.77 7.38 -23.58
CA CYS A 192 -12.20 6.78 -24.85
C CYS A 192 -11.43 5.51 -25.20
N GLY A 193 -10.26 5.27 -24.60
CA GLY A 193 -9.39 4.14 -24.96
C GLY A 193 -8.53 4.36 -26.21
N ASP A 194 -8.62 5.52 -26.88
CA ASP A 194 -7.78 5.85 -28.03
C ASP A 194 -6.30 5.93 -27.64
N PRO A 195 -5.35 5.64 -28.56
CA PRO A 195 -3.93 5.82 -28.30
C PRO A 195 -3.63 7.27 -27.85
N ASP A 196 -2.94 7.40 -26.73
CA ASP A 196 -2.49 8.67 -26.17
C ASP A 196 -0.96 8.61 -26.02
N THR A 197 -0.28 9.59 -26.61
CA THR A 197 1.19 9.70 -26.57
C THR A 197 1.69 10.34 -25.27
N GLY A 198 0.78 10.78 -24.40
CA GLY A 198 1.10 11.37 -23.10
C GLY A 198 1.45 10.34 -22.03
N TYR A 199 2.66 10.46 -21.48
CA TYR A 199 3.03 9.76 -20.24
C TYR A 199 2.36 10.38 -19.01
N LEU A 200 2.10 11.70 -19.03
CA LEU A 200 1.63 12.47 -17.87
C LEU A 200 0.15 12.83 -17.92
N ILE A 201 -0.46 12.84 -19.11
CA ILE A 201 -1.85 13.21 -19.31
C ILE A 201 -2.66 11.94 -19.55
N ALA A 202 -3.72 11.82 -18.78
CA ALA A 202 -4.59 10.65 -18.74
C ALA A 202 -5.57 10.54 -19.91
N VAL A 203 -5.76 11.61 -20.66
CA VAL A 203 -6.90 11.82 -21.54
C VAL A 203 -6.45 12.54 -22.80
N CYS A 204 -6.86 12.04 -23.97
CA CYS A 204 -6.37 12.51 -25.26
C CYS A 204 -6.91 13.88 -25.69
N SER A 205 -7.95 14.40 -25.03
CA SER A 205 -8.64 15.63 -25.44
C SER A 205 -9.30 16.34 -24.27
N SER A 206 -9.63 17.63 -24.46
CA SER A 206 -10.43 18.42 -23.52
C SER A 206 -11.81 17.77 -23.25
N SER A 207 -12.46 17.22 -24.29
CA SER A 207 -13.73 16.50 -24.17
C SER A 207 -13.59 15.23 -23.31
N CYS A 208 -12.50 14.47 -23.48
CA CYS A 208 -12.20 13.33 -22.63
C CYS A 208 -11.91 13.77 -21.19
N SER A 209 -11.19 14.88 -21.00
CA SER A 209 -10.95 15.47 -19.67
C SER A 209 -12.24 15.89 -18.96
N GLU A 210 -13.15 16.56 -19.67
CA GLU A 210 -14.47 16.94 -19.15
C GLU A 210 -15.33 15.73 -18.78
N SER A 211 -15.36 14.73 -19.65
CA SER A 211 -16.10 13.49 -19.42
C SER A 211 -15.54 12.73 -18.21
N TYR A 212 -14.21 12.62 -18.14
CA TYR A 212 -13.53 12.01 -17.01
C TYR A 212 -13.80 12.75 -15.69
N ARG A 213 -13.80 14.10 -15.69
CA ARG A 213 -14.16 14.90 -14.51
C ARG A 213 -15.61 14.67 -14.07
N ARG A 214 -16.55 14.55 -15.02
CA ARG A 214 -17.96 14.21 -14.73
C ARG A 214 -18.08 12.82 -14.11
N ASP A 215 -17.38 11.83 -14.67
CA ASP A 215 -17.40 10.45 -14.17
C ASP A 215 -16.79 10.35 -12.77
N LEU A 216 -15.66 11.05 -12.53
CA LEU A 216 -15.03 11.15 -11.23
C LEU A 216 -15.97 11.79 -10.19
N ALA A 217 -16.61 12.91 -10.53
CA ALA A 217 -17.59 13.56 -9.65
C ALA A 217 -18.77 12.62 -9.35
N GLY A 218 -19.25 11.88 -10.35
CA GLY A 218 -20.28 10.86 -10.17
C GLY A 218 -19.87 9.73 -9.21
N ARG A 219 -18.62 9.25 -9.31
CA ARG A 219 -18.08 8.24 -8.38
C ARG A 219 -17.96 8.79 -6.96
N ARG A 220 -17.45 10.00 -6.77
CA ARG A 220 -17.39 10.67 -5.47
C ARG A 220 -18.77 10.75 -4.83
N GLN A 221 -19.75 11.26 -5.58
CA GLN A 221 -21.13 11.36 -5.11
C GLN A 221 -21.71 10.00 -4.70
N ARG A 222 -21.46 8.94 -5.48
CA ARG A 222 -21.92 7.58 -5.14
C ARG A 222 -21.26 7.05 -3.86
N ARG A 223 -19.97 7.30 -3.65
CA ARG A 223 -19.25 6.90 -2.42
C ARG A 223 -19.79 7.64 -1.21
N GLU A 224 -19.97 8.96 -1.31
CA GLU A 224 -20.54 9.79 -0.24
C GLU A 224 -21.95 9.34 0.14
N VAL A 225 -22.80 9.04 -0.85
CA VAL A 225 -24.16 8.51 -0.61
C VAL A 225 -24.10 7.15 0.09
N ARG A 226 -23.20 6.26 -0.32
CA ARG A 226 -23.00 4.96 0.35
C ARG A 226 -22.54 5.14 1.79
N GLN A 227 -21.56 6.00 2.04
CA GLN A 227 -21.07 6.30 3.40
C GLN A 227 -22.17 6.90 4.28
N ALA A 228 -22.95 7.85 3.76
CA ALA A 228 -24.07 8.44 4.48
C ALA A 228 -25.15 7.40 4.81
N ALA A 229 -25.45 6.48 3.89
CA ALA A 229 -26.39 5.38 4.13
C ALA A 229 -25.91 4.42 5.24
N ARG A 230 -24.60 4.13 5.30
CA ARG A 230 -24.01 3.32 6.38
C ARG A 230 -24.09 4.01 7.74
N ALA A 231 -23.72 5.30 7.80
CA ALA A 231 -23.81 6.07 9.03
C ALA A 231 -25.26 6.06 9.58
N ALA A 232 -26.24 6.27 8.70
CA ALA A 232 -27.66 6.20 9.07
C ALA A 232 -28.08 4.80 9.56
N ALA A 233 -27.60 3.72 8.94
CA ALA A 233 -27.90 2.36 9.37
C ALA A 233 -27.25 2.01 10.72
N GLY A 234 -26.01 2.46 10.95
CA GLY A 234 -25.31 2.31 12.23
C GLY A 234 -26.03 3.04 13.37
N ASP A 235 -26.50 4.26 13.11
CA ASP A 235 -27.28 5.03 14.08
C ASP A 235 -28.62 4.35 14.42
N GLN A 236 -29.33 3.80 13.41
CA GLN A 236 -30.56 3.04 13.63
C GLN A 236 -30.31 1.77 14.45
N ALA A 237 -29.25 1.01 14.15
CA ALA A 237 -28.89 -0.19 14.90
C ALA A 237 -28.54 0.14 16.36
N LYS A 238 -27.83 1.24 16.59
CA LYS A 238 -27.50 1.75 17.93
C LYS A 238 -28.77 2.12 18.71
N GLN A 239 -29.70 2.85 18.09
CA GLN A 239 -30.99 3.20 18.71
C GLN A 239 -31.80 1.96 19.10
N LEU A 240 -31.80 0.92 18.27
CA LEU A 240 -32.47 -0.35 18.58
C LEU A 240 -31.82 -1.05 19.78
N ILE A 241 -30.49 -1.12 19.84
CA ILE A 241 -29.76 -1.74 20.96
C ILE A 241 -29.99 -0.96 22.27
N ASP A 242 -29.95 0.37 22.22
CA ASP A 242 -30.17 1.21 23.39
C ASP A 242 -31.62 1.10 23.89
N GLY A 243 -32.61 1.04 22.99
CA GLY A 243 -34.01 0.79 23.34
C GLY A 243 -34.26 -0.59 23.96
N LEU A 244 -33.56 -1.62 23.48
CA LEU A 244 -33.60 -2.97 24.06
C LEU A 244 -32.93 -3.04 25.44
N ARG A 245 -31.86 -2.25 25.68
CA ARG A 245 -31.25 -2.16 27.01
C ARG A 245 -32.15 -1.48 28.02
N ILE A 246 -32.86 -0.43 27.62
CA ILE A 246 -33.81 0.27 28.50
C ILE A 246 -35.02 -0.62 28.83
N SER A 247 -35.44 -1.51 27.93
CA SER A 247 -36.56 -2.42 28.17
C SER A 247 -36.23 -3.63 29.05
N ASN A 248 -34.95 -3.85 29.37
CA ASN A 248 -34.48 -4.99 30.20
C ASN A 248 -34.05 -4.56 31.62
N TYR A 249 -34.42 -3.35 32.05
CA TYR A 249 -34.37 -2.86 33.44
C TYR A 249 -35.75 -2.40 33.89
#